data_AF-A0A7S0U0P4-F1
#
_entry.id   AF-A0A7S0U0P4-F1
#
_cell.length_a   1.000
_cell.length_b   1.000
_cell.length_c   1.000
_cell.angle_alpha   90.00
_cell.angle_beta   90.00
_cell.angle_gamma   90.00
#
_symmetry.space_group_name_H-M   'P 1'
#
loop_
_entity.id
_entity.type
_entity.pdbx_description
1 polymer ?
#
loop_
_entity_poly.entity_id
_entity_poly.type
_entity_poly.pdbx_seq_one_letter_code
_entity_poly.pdbx_strand_id
1 'polypeptide(L)'
;MNNEGLSLVLQRAESEGGAWAEVLEGLQKMTEEAMERGKGTLEELLKSGEINVLDRKIVEGVKKGGIDPAFVQVLEMNIAAAEEGGSGSEMSLQILSHIYTRVQEEMEKVVDPAVGLLHRLLRQVEQPGIRNNILEKYLKPKPEDEWEMTFVDGDMVTDFGADVDPLKLSAAMSTYLGRIRDEGFDEDVVGQTYADCRVIAKDARVWVEQFYDEEMLDDYTESLTPVFQPVLKTLEKYERPPAPPEDD
;
A
#
# COMPACT_ATOMS: atom_id res chain seq x y z
N MET A 1 -10.37 13.92 1.08
CA MET A 1 -11.17 14.37 -0.08
C MET A 1 -11.63 15.79 0.17
N ASN A 2 -11.26 16.74 -0.68
CA ASN A 2 -11.60 18.15 -0.51
C ASN A 2 -13.09 18.40 -0.82
N ASN A 3 -13.77 19.14 0.06
CA ASN A 3 -15.19 19.53 -0.03
C ASN A 3 -15.56 20.24 -1.35
N GLU A 4 -14.59 20.80 -2.07
CA GLU A 4 -14.79 21.51 -3.33
C GLU A 4 -15.01 20.58 -4.54
N GLY A 5 -14.46 19.36 -4.51
CA GLY A 5 -14.72 18.37 -5.56
C GLY A 5 -16.16 17.84 -5.50
N LEU A 6 -16.67 17.64 -4.29
CA LEU A 6 -18.07 17.25 -4.04
C LEU A 6 -19.05 18.36 -4.45
N SER A 7 -18.71 19.64 -4.24
CA SER A 7 -19.60 20.75 -4.63
C SER A 7 -19.72 20.91 -6.15
N LEU A 8 -18.64 20.70 -6.90
CA LEU A 8 -18.66 20.70 -8.37
C LEU A 8 -19.45 19.53 -8.97
N VAL A 9 -19.37 18.35 -8.35
CA VAL A 9 -20.17 17.18 -8.74
C VAL A 9 -21.66 17.40 -8.42
N LEU A 10 -21.97 18.01 -7.27
CA LEU A 10 -23.34 18.40 -6.90
C LEU A 10 -23.94 19.40 -7.89
N GLN A 11 -23.18 20.42 -8.27
CA GLN A 11 -23.63 21.45 -9.22
C GLN A 11 -23.87 20.89 -10.64
N ARG A 12 -23.15 19.81 -11.00
CA ARG A 12 -23.32 19.11 -12.28
C ARG A 12 -24.48 18.10 -12.25
N ALA A 13 -24.70 17.43 -11.11
CA ALA A 13 -25.83 16.53 -10.89
C ALA A 13 -27.19 17.26 -10.88
N GLU A 14 -27.23 18.52 -10.45
CA GLU A 14 -28.43 19.37 -10.59
C GLU A 14 -28.78 19.67 -12.07
N SER A 15 -27.81 19.60 -12.99
CA SER A 15 -28.00 19.86 -14.42
C SER A 15 -28.38 18.63 -15.25
N GLU A 16 -28.07 17.43 -14.76
CA GLU A 16 -28.33 16.14 -15.42
C GLU A 16 -29.29 15.31 -14.54
N GLY A 17 -30.59 15.50 -14.74
CA GLY A 17 -31.64 15.23 -13.74
C GLY A 17 -31.66 13.86 -13.05
N GLY A 18 -32.18 13.87 -11.82
CA GLY A 18 -32.76 12.74 -11.06
C GLY A 18 -31.82 11.58 -10.71
N ALA A 19 -31.34 10.87 -11.72
CA ALA A 19 -30.55 9.64 -11.57
C ALA A 19 -29.18 9.88 -10.92
N TRP A 20 -28.52 11.01 -11.23
CA TRP A 20 -27.25 11.36 -10.59
C TRP A 20 -27.41 11.75 -9.13
N ALA A 21 -28.53 12.41 -8.77
CA ALA A 21 -28.84 12.73 -7.37
C ALA A 21 -29.08 11.46 -6.55
N GLU A 22 -29.82 10.48 -7.10
CA GLU A 22 -30.04 9.18 -6.46
C GLU A 22 -28.74 8.37 -6.30
N VAL A 23 -27.85 8.39 -7.30
CA VAL A 23 -26.54 7.74 -7.22
C VAL A 23 -25.66 8.41 -6.16
N LEU A 24 -25.66 9.74 -6.08
CA LEU A 24 -24.89 10.48 -5.08
C LEU A 24 -25.41 10.25 -3.65
N GLU A 25 -26.73 10.26 -3.46
CA GLU A 25 -27.36 9.95 -2.18
C GLU A 25 -27.03 8.50 -1.76
N GLY A 26 -27.07 7.56 -2.70
CA GLY A 26 -26.66 6.18 -2.49
C GLY A 26 -25.18 6.06 -2.09
N LEU A 27 -24.28 6.77 -2.77
CA LEU A 27 -22.85 6.80 -2.44
C LEU A 27 -22.57 7.43 -1.08
N GLN A 28 -23.23 8.54 -0.74
CA GLN A 28 -23.13 9.18 0.58
C GLN A 28 -23.55 8.21 1.68
N LYS A 29 -24.72 7.58 1.51
CA LYS A 29 -25.23 6.60 2.46
C LYS A 29 -24.29 5.41 2.64
N MET A 30 -23.75 4.86 1.54
CA MET A 30 -22.77 3.77 1.61
C MET A 30 -21.49 4.19 2.35
N THR A 31 -21.03 5.42 2.14
CA THR A 31 -19.84 5.96 2.80
C THR A 31 -20.09 6.16 4.30
N GLU A 32 -21.26 6.69 4.67
CA GLU A 32 -21.69 6.82 6.07
C GLU A 32 -21.80 5.47 6.77
N GLU A 33 -22.42 4.48 6.11
CA GLU A 33 -22.53 3.11 6.63
C GLU A 33 -21.15 2.45 6.79
N ALA A 34 -20.22 2.69 5.86
CA ALA A 34 -18.85 2.20 5.96
C ALA A 34 -18.08 2.87 7.13
N MET A 35 -18.20 4.19 7.27
CA MET A 35 -17.60 4.93 8.38
C MET A 35 -18.16 4.49 9.73
N GLU A 36 -19.47 4.26 9.83
CA GLU A 36 -20.11 3.83 11.08
C GLU A 36 -19.71 2.39 11.46
N ARG A 37 -19.58 1.50 10.47
CA ARG A 37 -18.98 0.17 10.69
C ARG A 37 -17.54 0.29 11.17
N GLY A 38 -16.71 1.14 10.54
CA GLY A 38 -15.33 1.39 10.93
C GLY A 38 -15.20 1.87 12.38
N LYS A 39 -16.05 2.80 12.81
CA LYS A 39 -16.13 3.23 14.22
C LYS A 39 -16.51 2.09 15.15
N GLY A 40 -17.55 1.31 14.81
CA GLY A 40 -17.98 0.16 15.59
C GLY A 40 -16.86 -0.87 15.79
N THR A 41 -16.10 -1.16 14.73
CA THR A 41 -14.94 -2.04 14.79
C THR A 41 -13.83 -1.46 15.67
N LEU A 42 -13.52 -0.15 15.57
CA LEU A 42 -12.51 0.49 16.42
C LEU A 42 -12.91 0.44 17.90
N GLU A 43 -14.18 0.73 18.22
CA GLU A 43 -14.70 0.57 19.57
C GLU A 43 -14.55 -0.86 20.11
N GLU A 44 -14.84 -1.85 19.28
CA GLU A 44 -14.72 -3.26 19.68
C GLU A 44 -13.26 -3.67 19.95
N LEU A 45 -12.33 -3.14 19.16
CA LEU A 45 -10.90 -3.34 19.36
C LEU A 45 -10.43 -2.70 20.67
N LEU A 46 -10.83 -1.44 20.93
CA LEU A 46 -10.48 -0.72 22.16
C LEU A 46 -11.07 -1.37 23.42
N LYS A 47 -12.24 -2.01 23.31
CA LYS A 47 -12.87 -2.76 24.42
C LYS A 47 -12.20 -4.10 24.72
N SER A 48 -11.20 -4.53 23.94
CA SER A 48 -10.56 -5.85 24.09
C SER A 48 -9.79 -6.01 25.41
N GLY A 49 -9.35 -4.91 26.03
CA GLY A 49 -8.68 -4.88 27.35
C GLY A 49 -7.28 -5.50 27.41
N GLU A 50 -6.97 -6.46 26.54
CA GLU A 50 -5.68 -7.14 26.43
C GLU A 50 -5.13 -7.04 25.00
N ILE A 51 -3.84 -6.73 24.89
CA ILE A 51 -3.16 -6.55 23.59
C ILE A 51 -3.18 -7.82 22.72
N ASN A 52 -3.02 -9.00 23.35
CA ASN A 52 -3.07 -10.28 22.63
C ASN A 52 -4.47 -10.65 22.10
N VAL A 53 -5.53 -10.12 22.72
CA VAL A 53 -6.91 -10.30 22.25
C VAL A 53 -7.17 -9.33 21.11
N LEU A 54 -6.73 -8.08 21.27
CA LEU A 54 -6.77 -7.04 20.24
C LEU A 54 -6.08 -7.52 18.95
N ASP A 55 -4.85 -8.03 19.03
CA ASP A 55 -4.10 -8.49 17.85
C ASP A 55 -4.81 -9.64 17.13
N ARG A 56 -5.40 -10.58 17.87
CA ARG A 56 -6.20 -11.67 17.29
C ARG A 56 -7.45 -11.15 16.57
N LYS A 57 -8.15 -10.18 17.17
CA LYS A 57 -9.31 -9.55 16.53
C LYS A 57 -8.93 -8.78 15.27
N ILE A 58 -7.77 -8.12 15.24
CA ILE A 58 -7.25 -7.48 14.02
C ILE A 58 -7.05 -8.53 12.92
N VAL A 59 -6.35 -9.64 13.22
CA VAL A 59 -6.13 -10.73 12.25
C VAL A 59 -7.46 -11.26 11.70
N GLU A 60 -8.43 -11.53 12.57
CA GLU A 60 -9.75 -12.01 12.14
C GLU A 60 -10.53 -10.97 11.33
N GLY A 61 -10.48 -9.71 11.75
CA GLY A 61 -11.16 -8.60 11.10
C GLY A 61 -10.64 -8.36 9.68
N VAL A 62 -9.32 -8.41 9.48
CA VAL A 62 -8.71 -8.31 8.15
C VAL A 62 -9.12 -9.51 7.28
N LYS A 63 -8.99 -10.74 7.79
CA LYS A 63 -9.35 -11.96 7.03
C LYS A 63 -10.83 -12.01 6.61
N LYS A 64 -11.73 -11.46 7.44
CA LYS A 64 -13.17 -11.43 7.17
C LYS A 64 -13.61 -10.19 6.35
N GLY A 65 -12.68 -9.30 6.00
CA GLY A 65 -12.98 -8.04 5.31
C GLY A 65 -13.73 -7.02 6.17
N GLY A 66 -13.69 -7.17 7.49
CA GLY A 66 -14.28 -6.21 8.45
C GLY A 66 -13.35 -5.04 8.79
N ILE A 67 -12.08 -5.13 8.44
CA ILE A 67 -11.11 -4.02 8.48
C ILE A 67 -10.87 -3.59 7.03
N ASP A 68 -11.55 -2.52 6.62
CA ASP A 68 -11.59 -1.99 5.25
C ASP A 68 -10.97 -0.57 5.19
N PRO A 69 -10.86 0.07 4.01
CA PRO A 69 -10.30 1.43 3.92
C PRO A 69 -11.03 2.47 4.77
N ALA A 70 -12.34 2.30 4.99
CA ALA A 70 -13.12 3.21 5.84
C ALA A 70 -12.71 3.07 7.32
N PHE A 71 -12.46 1.86 7.79
CA PHE A 71 -11.86 1.64 9.12
C PHE A 71 -10.50 2.35 9.27
N VAL A 72 -9.62 2.23 8.27
CA VAL A 72 -8.29 2.88 8.32
C VAL A 72 -8.44 4.39 8.41
N GLN A 73 -9.35 4.99 7.64
CA GLN A 73 -9.63 6.41 7.71
C GLN A 73 -10.15 6.85 9.09
N VAL A 74 -11.07 6.08 9.69
CA VAL A 74 -11.55 6.34 11.06
C VAL A 74 -10.40 6.28 12.06
N LEU A 75 -9.50 5.30 11.93
CA LEU A 75 -8.34 5.16 12.81
C LEU A 75 -7.39 6.35 12.70
N GLU A 76 -7.06 6.78 11.48
CA GLU A 76 -6.20 7.95 11.23
C GLU A 76 -6.80 9.24 11.82
N MET A 77 -8.11 9.44 11.66
CA MET A 77 -8.80 10.59 12.28
C MET A 77 -8.69 10.59 13.81
N ASN A 78 -8.75 9.40 14.44
CA ASN A 78 -8.61 9.28 15.89
C ASN A 78 -7.16 9.48 16.36
N ILE A 79 -6.17 9.04 15.57
CA ILE A 79 -4.76 9.31 15.84
C ILE A 79 -4.51 10.81 15.81
N ALA A 80 -4.93 11.50 14.75
CA ALA A 80 -4.78 12.95 14.64
C ALA A 80 -5.45 13.70 15.81
N ALA A 81 -6.66 13.29 16.21
CA ALA A 81 -7.34 13.86 17.36
C ALA A 81 -6.61 13.59 18.70
N ALA A 82 -5.96 12.42 18.83
CA ALA A 82 -5.16 12.09 20.01
C ALA A 82 -3.85 12.90 20.06
N GLU A 83 -3.21 13.15 18.92
CA GLU A 83 -2.01 13.99 18.82
C GLU A 83 -2.28 15.45 19.22
N GLU A 84 -3.46 15.97 18.89
CA GLU A 84 -3.89 17.33 19.28
C GLU A 84 -4.31 17.44 20.76
N GLY A 85 -4.69 16.32 21.39
CA GLY A 85 -5.09 16.25 22.79
C GLY A 85 -3.91 16.26 23.75
N GLY A 86 -3.96 17.04 24.83
CA GLY A 86 -2.93 17.06 25.88
C GLY A 86 -2.83 15.76 26.71
N SER A 87 -1.99 15.78 27.75
CA SER A 87 -1.44 14.66 28.58
C SER A 87 -2.30 13.43 28.97
N GLY A 88 -3.62 13.43 28.76
CA GLY A 88 -4.45 12.21 28.81
C GLY A 88 -4.46 11.41 27.50
N SER A 89 -3.88 11.93 26.43
CA SER A 89 -3.88 11.34 25.09
C SER A 89 -2.74 10.36 24.82
N GLU A 90 -1.67 10.36 25.63
CA GLU A 90 -0.44 9.63 25.30
C GLU A 90 -0.64 8.12 25.28
N MET A 91 -1.41 7.59 26.24
CA MET A 91 -1.78 6.16 26.25
C MET A 91 -2.74 5.81 25.10
N SER A 92 -3.67 6.71 24.77
CA SER A 92 -4.58 6.53 23.63
C SER A 92 -3.82 6.53 22.31
N LEU A 93 -2.88 7.45 22.14
CA LEU A 93 -2.01 7.55 20.97
C LEU A 93 -1.15 6.29 20.82
N GLN A 94 -0.56 5.79 21.91
CA GLN A 94 0.19 4.53 21.89
C GLN A 94 -0.67 3.35 21.41
N ILE A 95 -1.90 3.21 21.94
CA ILE A 95 -2.81 2.12 21.56
C ILE A 95 -3.25 2.28 20.09
N LEU A 96 -3.63 3.48 19.67
CA LEU A 96 -4.07 3.74 18.29
C LEU A 96 -2.93 3.51 17.29
N SER A 97 -1.72 3.96 17.59
CA SER A 97 -0.52 3.71 16.77
C SER A 97 -0.16 2.22 16.69
N HIS A 98 -0.33 1.48 17.80
CA HIS A 98 -0.19 0.02 17.80
C HIS A 98 -1.22 -0.64 16.88
N ILE A 99 -2.50 -0.29 17.03
CA ILE A 99 -3.58 -0.81 16.16
C ILE A 99 -3.26 -0.49 14.70
N TYR A 100 -2.84 0.74 14.38
CA TYR A 100 -2.52 1.16 13.03
C TYR A 100 -1.42 0.31 12.41
N THR A 101 -0.30 0.18 13.13
CA THR A 101 0.83 -0.64 12.68
C THR A 101 0.39 -2.08 12.45
N ARG A 102 -0.35 -2.66 13.40
CA ARG A 102 -0.78 -4.06 13.33
C ARG A 102 -1.78 -4.32 12.20
N VAL A 103 -2.70 -3.39 11.97
CA VAL A 103 -3.66 -3.43 10.86
C VAL A 103 -2.92 -3.40 9.53
N GLN A 104 -1.96 -2.50 9.36
CA GLN A 104 -1.14 -2.42 8.14
C GLN A 104 -0.38 -3.73 7.89
N GLU A 105 0.27 -4.29 8.93
CA GLU A 105 0.97 -5.57 8.83
C GLU A 105 0.06 -6.73 8.42
N GLU A 106 -1.15 -6.80 8.95
CA GLU A 106 -2.09 -7.89 8.63
C GLU A 106 -2.74 -7.68 7.27
N MET A 107 -3.07 -6.44 6.89
CA MET A 107 -3.55 -6.12 5.55
C MET A 107 -2.51 -6.48 4.49
N GLU A 108 -1.22 -6.26 4.76
CA GLU A 108 -0.11 -6.69 3.90
C GLU A 108 -0.03 -8.20 3.67
N LYS A 109 -0.56 -9.01 4.60
CA LYS A 109 -0.57 -10.49 4.45
C LYS A 109 -1.74 -10.99 3.62
N VAL A 110 -2.79 -10.19 3.48
CA VAL A 110 -4.02 -10.57 2.76
C VAL A 110 -4.00 -10.04 1.32
N VAL A 111 -3.26 -8.97 1.06
CA VAL A 111 -2.99 -8.51 -0.30
C VAL A 111 -2.00 -9.42 -1.01
N ASP A 112 -2.00 -9.36 -2.34
CA ASP A 112 -0.98 -10.01 -3.16
C ASP A 112 0.43 -9.65 -2.64
N PRO A 113 1.34 -10.63 -2.43
CA PRO A 113 2.66 -10.38 -1.85
C PRO A 113 3.46 -9.29 -2.57
N ALA A 114 3.31 -9.15 -3.89
CA ALA A 114 3.99 -8.10 -4.65
C ALA A 114 3.43 -6.70 -4.35
N VAL A 115 2.13 -6.60 -4.13
CA VAL A 115 1.47 -5.35 -3.71
C VAL A 115 1.86 -4.99 -2.27
N GLY A 116 1.86 -5.98 -1.37
CA GLY A 116 2.31 -5.79 0.02
C GLY A 116 3.77 -5.34 0.10
N LEU A 117 4.65 -5.96 -0.70
CA LEU A 117 6.05 -5.56 -0.85
C LEU A 117 6.17 -4.11 -1.36
N LEU A 118 5.46 -3.75 -2.43
CA LEU A 118 5.48 -2.38 -2.97
C LEU A 118 5.08 -1.33 -1.92
N HIS A 119 3.97 -1.54 -1.20
CA HIS A 119 3.55 -0.61 -0.15
C HIS A 119 4.60 -0.47 0.95
N ARG A 120 5.23 -1.58 1.35
CA ARG A 120 6.30 -1.55 2.34
C ARG A 120 7.51 -0.75 1.85
N LEU A 121 7.90 -0.92 0.58
CA LEU A 121 9.01 -0.20 -0.03
C LEU A 121 8.71 1.30 -0.16
N LEU A 122 7.47 1.67 -0.51
CA LEU A 122 7.01 3.07 -0.60
C LEU A 122 7.10 3.81 0.73
N ARG A 123 6.92 3.12 1.87
CA ARG A 123 7.15 3.72 3.20
C ARG A 123 8.63 3.91 3.54
N GLN A 124 9.53 3.27 2.81
CA GLN A 124 10.97 3.25 3.07
C GLN A 124 11.78 3.90 1.94
N VAL A 125 11.17 4.79 1.16
CA VAL A 125 11.83 5.44 0.01
C VAL A 125 13.05 6.27 0.44
N GLU A 126 13.04 6.85 1.64
CA GLU A 126 14.18 7.63 2.16
C GLU A 126 15.29 6.77 2.78
N GLN A 127 15.07 5.46 2.93
CA GLN A 127 15.95 4.57 3.71
C GLN A 127 16.54 3.48 2.82
N PRO A 128 17.59 3.78 2.03
CA PRO A 128 18.15 2.85 1.05
C PRO A 128 18.63 1.53 1.68
N GLY A 129 19.29 1.59 2.85
CA GLY A 129 19.74 0.39 3.56
C GLY A 129 18.59 -0.55 3.94
N ILE A 130 17.50 0.00 4.49
CA ILE A 130 16.31 -0.79 4.85
C ILE A 130 15.66 -1.36 3.59
N ARG A 131 15.53 -0.55 2.55
CA ARG A 131 14.89 -0.95 1.29
C ARG A 131 15.66 -2.07 0.60
N ASN A 132 16.99 -2.00 0.58
CA ASN A 132 17.85 -3.07 0.06
C ASN A 132 17.69 -4.37 0.84
N ASN A 133 17.66 -4.33 2.17
CA ASN A 133 17.43 -5.51 2.99
C ASN A 133 16.05 -6.15 2.75
N ILE A 134 15.02 -5.31 2.53
CA ILE A 134 13.68 -5.80 2.18
C ILE A 134 13.71 -6.44 0.79
N LEU A 135 14.30 -5.78 -0.21
CA LEU A 135 14.36 -6.30 -1.58
C LEU A 135 15.14 -7.61 -1.65
N GLU A 136 16.31 -7.70 -1.00
CA GLU A 136 17.08 -8.95 -0.92
C GLU A 136 16.22 -10.06 -0.35
N LYS A 137 15.58 -9.84 0.80
CA LYS A 137 14.77 -10.86 1.45
C LYS A 137 13.65 -11.40 0.56
N TYR A 138 12.98 -10.52 -0.18
CA TYR A 138 11.77 -10.88 -0.92
C TYR A 138 12.02 -11.33 -2.36
N LEU A 139 13.10 -10.85 -3.00
CA LEU A 139 13.44 -11.19 -4.39
C LEU A 139 14.51 -12.28 -4.49
N LYS A 140 15.19 -12.63 -3.40
CA LYS A 140 16.14 -13.73 -3.42
C LYS A 140 15.40 -15.07 -3.52
N PRO A 141 15.74 -15.92 -4.52
CA PRO A 141 15.19 -17.27 -4.59
C PRO A 141 15.51 -18.07 -3.33
N LYS A 142 14.54 -18.87 -2.86
CA LYS A 142 14.75 -19.76 -1.72
C LYS A 142 15.81 -20.81 -2.06
N PRO A 143 16.71 -21.14 -1.12
CA PRO A 143 17.70 -22.17 -1.35
C PRO A 143 17.02 -23.55 -1.46
N GLU A 144 17.65 -24.49 -2.17
CA GLU A 144 17.05 -25.79 -2.53
C GLU A 144 16.59 -26.62 -1.33
N ASP A 145 17.15 -26.38 -0.15
CA ASP A 145 16.79 -27.05 1.10
C ASP A 145 15.53 -26.49 1.79
N GLU A 146 15.05 -25.31 1.38
CA GLU A 146 13.82 -24.69 1.86
C GLU A 146 12.62 -24.88 0.91
N TRP A 147 12.81 -25.67 -0.13
CA TRP A 147 11.82 -25.93 -1.16
C TRP A 147 10.66 -26.78 -0.64
N GLU A 148 9.46 -26.19 -0.59
CA GLU A 148 8.25 -26.90 -0.16
C GLU A 148 7.45 -27.42 -1.36
N MET A 149 7.09 -28.70 -1.32
CA MET A 149 6.12 -29.30 -2.24
C MET A 149 4.80 -29.49 -1.52
N THR A 150 3.78 -28.72 -1.90
CA THR A 150 2.42 -28.86 -1.36
C THR A 150 1.48 -29.37 -2.43
N PHE A 151 0.61 -30.32 -2.07
CA PHE A 151 -0.46 -30.77 -2.96
C PHE A 151 -1.73 -29.98 -2.65
N VAL A 152 -2.21 -29.21 -3.62
CA VAL A 152 -3.45 -28.42 -3.53
C VAL A 152 -4.34 -28.83 -4.69
N ASP A 153 -5.55 -29.32 -4.38
CA ASP A 153 -6.57 -29.70 -5.37
C ASP A 153 -6.14 -30.71 -6.46
N GLY A 154 -5.18 -31.59 -6.13
CA GLY A 154 -4.67 -32.62 -7.05
C GLY A 154 -3.49 -32.18 -7.90
N ASP A 155 -3.11 -30.89 -7.81
CA ASP A 155 -1.93 -30.34 -8.44
C ASP A 155 -0.78 -30.20 -7.43
N MET A 156 0.44 -30.48 -7.88
CA MET A 156 1.65 -30.24 -7.11
C MET A 156 2.01 -28.76 -7.25
N VAL A 157 1.82 -27.99 -6.18
CA VAL A 157 2.28 -26.61 -6.07
C VAL A 157 3.64 -26.62 -5.39
N THR A 158 4.64 -26.17 -6.13
CA THR A 158 6.02 -26.13 -5.68
C THR A 158 6.46 -24.70 -5.38
N ASP A 159 6.84 -24.43 -4.13
CA ASP A 159 7.34 -23.13 -3.67
C ASP A 159 8.88 -23.13 -3.73
N PHE A 160 9.41 -22.97 -4.94
CA PHE A 160 10.85 -22.93 -5.22
C PHE A 160 11.36 -21.54 -5.59
N GLY A 161 10.46 -20.55 -5.65
CA GLY A 161 10.76 -19.20 -6.09
C GLY A 161 11.19 -18.30 -4.94
N ALA A 162 11.42 -17.03 -5.26
CA ALA A 162 11.48 -15.98 -4.25
C ALA A 162 10.09 -15.74 -3.64
N ASP A 163 10.02 -15.15 -2.46
CA ASP A 163 8.74 -14.78 -1.83
C ASP A 163 7.89 -13.86 -2.73
N VAL A 164 8.55 -13.05 -3.56
CA VAL A 164 7.93 -12.26 -4.63
C VAL A 164 8.71 -12.43 -5.93
N ASP A 165 8.00 -12.85 -6.97
CA ASP A 165 8.53 -12.89 -8.34
C ASP A 165 8.80 -11.44 -8.86
N PRO A 166 9.97 -11.16 -9.46
CA PRO A 166 10.31 -9.83 -9.99
C PRO A 166 9.26 -9.26 -10.95
N LEU A 167 8.70 -10.09 -11.83
CA LEU A 167 7.67 -9.66 -12.77
C LEU A 167 6.36 -9.32 -12.06
N LYS A 168 6.01 -10.03 -10.99
CA LYS A 168 4.86 -9.66 -10.15
C LYS A 168 5.08 -8.32 -9.45
N LEU A 169 6.29 -8.03 -8.96
CA LEU A 169 6.62 -6.70 -8.42
C LEU A 169 6.45 -5.61 -9.49
N SER A 170 6.97 -5.85 -10.70
CA SER A 170 6.83 -4.90 -11.81
C SER A 170 5.36 -4.65 -12.21
N ALA A 171 4.54 -5.70 -12.19
CA ALA A 171 3.10 -5.60 -12.46
C ALA A 171 2.35 -4.85 -11.36
N ALA A 172 2.72 -5.05 -10.08
CA ALA A 172 2.17 -4.30 -8.95
C ALA A 172 2.48 -2.81 -9.09
N MET A 173 3.73 -2.45 -9.45
CA MET A 173 4.13 -1.06 -9.71
C MET A 173 3.36 -0.44 -10.87
N SER A 174 3.23 -1.19 -11.98
CA SER A 174 2.47 -0.76 -13.16
C SER A 174 1.02 -0.46 -12.82
N THR A 175 0.39 -1.36 -12.05
CA THR A 175 -1.00 -1.21 -11.60
C THR A 175 -1.17 -0.02 -10.68
N TYR A 176 -0.26 0.15 -9.72
CA TYR A 176 -0.28 1.26 -8.77
C TYR A 176 -0.12 2.62 -9.48
N LEU A 177 0.88 2.75 -10.36
CA LEU A 177 1.13 3.97 -11.12
C LEU A 177 0.02 4.29 -12.13
N GLY A 178 -0.61 3.25 -12.70
CA GLY A 178 -1.81 3.39 -13.52
C GLY A 178 -2.97 4.01 -12.73
N ARG A 179 -3.25 3.49 -11.52
CA ARG A 179 -4.30 4.04 -10.64
C ARG A 179 -4.04 5.49 -10.27
N ILE A 180 -2.82 5.81 -9.82
CA ILE A 180 -2.46 7.18 -9.44
C ILE A 180 -2.64 8.16 -10.61
N ARG A 181 -2.35 7.74 -11.84
CA ARG A 181 -2.58 8.57 -13.01
C ARG A 181 -4.07 8.74 -13.31
N ASP A 182 -4.85 7.66 -13.21
CA ASP A 182 -6.24 7.64 -13.65
C ASP A 182 -7.20 8.24 -12.60
N GLU A 183 -6.83 8.27 -11.31
CA GLU A 183 -7.62 8.80 -10.18
C GLU A 183 -7.58 10.34 -10.05
N GLY A 184 -6.87 11.04 -10.95
CA GLY A 184 -6.91 12.49 -11.04
C GLY A 184 -6.25 13.23 -9.87
N PHE A 185 -5.21 12.63 -9.28
CA PHE A 185 -4.38 13.29 -8.28
C PHE A 185 -3.65 14.52 -8.86
N ASP A 186 -3.21 15.41 -7.98
CA ASP A 186 -2.40 16.57 -8.35
C ASP A 186 -1.09 16.16 -9.04
N GLU A 187 -0.63 16.98 -10.00
CA GLU A 187 0.56 16.69 -10.80
C GLU A 187 1.82 16.49 -9.95
N ASP A 188 1.94 17.20 -8.82
CA ASP A 188 3.08 17.04 -7.90
C ASP A 188 3.02 15.70 -7.16
N VAL A 189 1.83 15.27 -6.74
CA VAL A 189 1.63 13.96 -6.08
C VAL A 189 1.92 12.83 -7.06
N VAL A 190 1.43 12.95 -8.29
CA VAL A 190 1.73 11.99 -9.37
C VAL A 190 3.23 11.96 -9.64
N GLY A 191 3.86 13.13 -9.83
CA GLY A 191 5.30 13.25 -10.09
C GLY A 191 6.15 12.61 -8.99
N GLN A 192 5.84 12.89 -7.72
CA GLN A 192 6.57 12.32 -6.59
C GLN A 192 6.38 10.80 -6.51
N THR A 193 5.16 10.30 -6.72
CA THR A 193 4.87 8.87 -6.67
C THR A 193 5.61 8.09 -7.75
N TYR A 194 5.69 8.65 -8.96
CA TYR A 194 6.48 8.06 -10.04
C TYR A 194 7.98 8.10 -9.75
N ALA A 195 8.49 9.18 -9.13
CA ALA A 195 9.89 9.27 -8.72
C ALA A 195 10.24 8.21 -7.67
N ASP A 196 9.37 8.03 -6.68
CA ASP A 196 9.55 7.05 -5.59
C ASP A 196 9.53 5.62 -6.13
N CYS A 197 8.58 5.30 -7.00
CA CYS A 197 8.56 4.01 -7.69
C CYS A 197 9.79 3.82 -8.58
N ARG A 198 10.32 4.86 -9.22
CA ARG A 198 11.54 4.75 -10.04
C ARG A 198 12.77 4.43 -9.18
N VAL A 199 12.87 4.96 -7.97
CA VAL A 199 13.93 4.59 -7.01
C VAL A 199 13.82 3.11 -6.66
N ILE A 200 12.62 2.67 -6.28
CA ILE A 200 12.35 1.26 -5.93
C ILE A 200 12.68 0.33 -7.11
N ALA A 201 12.28 0.69 -8.34
CA ALA A 201 12.53 -0.10 -9.54
C ALA A 201 14.02 -0.30 -9.80
N LYS A 202 14.83 0.76 -9.62
CA LYS A 202 16.28 0.72 -9.79
C LYS A 202 16.94 -0.20 -8.76
N ASP A 203 16.55 -0.09 -7.49
CA ASP A 203 17.13 -0.92 -6.44
C ASP A 203 16.73 -2.39 -6.61
N ALA A 204 15.47 -2.65 -6.97
CA ALA A 204 15.01 -4.00 -7.28
C ALA A 204 15.78 -4.61 -8.47
N ARG A 205 16.08 -3.82 -9.51
CA ARG A 205 16.88 -4.26 -10.66
C ARG A 205 18.26 -4.80 -10.24
N VAL A 206 18.92 -4.18 -9.25
CA VAL A 206 20.22 -4.65 -8.73
C VAL A 206 20.12 -6.09 -8.20
N TRP A 207 19.03 -6.40 -7.48
CA TRP A 207 18.81 -7.74 -6.94
C TRP A 207 18.36 -8.74 -8.01
N VAL A 208 17.59 -8.29 -9.01
CA VAL A 208 17.23 -9.12 -10.16
C VAL A 208 18.49 -9.53 -10.93
N GLU A 209 19.37 -8.56 -11.23
CA GLU A 209 20.67 -8.81 -11.89
C GLU A 209 21.57 -9.74 -11.06
N GLN A 210 21.49 -9.68 -9.73
CA GLN A 210 22.30 -10.51 -8.85
C GLN A 210 21.83 -11.97 -8.77
N PHE A 211 20.52 -12.22 -8.81
CA PHE A 211 19.96 -13.55 -8.50
C PHE A 211 19.34 -14.28 -9.70
N TYR A 212 19.05 -13.58 -10.79
CA TYR A 212 18.36 -14.13 -11.95
C TYR A 212 19.23 -14.04 -13.20
N ASP A 213 18.80 -14.71 -14.26
CA ASP A 213 19.46 -14.66 -15.56
C ASP A 213 19.17 -13.35 -16.31
N GLU A 214 19.89 -13.17 -17.42
CA GLU A 214 19.77 -12.00 -18.28
C GLU A 214 18.37 -11.88 -18.89
N GLU A 215 17.71 -13.00 -19.19
CA GLU A 215 16.34 -13.03 -19.72
C GLU A 215 15.34 -12.43 -18.73
N MET A 216 15.37 -12.85 -17.47
CA MET A 216 14.52 -12.28 -16.42
C MET A 216 14.83 -10.79 -16.16
N LEU A 217 16.11 -10.40 -16.20
CA LEU A 217 16.51 -8.99 -16.03
C LEU A 217 15.98 -8.10 -17.15
N ASP A 218 16.02 -8.60 -18.38
CA ASP A 218 15.48 -7.92 -19.56
C ASP A 218 13.96 -7.83 -19.47
N ASP A 219 13.26 -8.94 -19.20
CA ASP A 219 11.80 -8.96 -19.02
C ASP A 219 11.33 -7.99 -17.94
N TYR A 220 12.02 -7.95 -16.80
CA TYR A 220 11.74 -7.00 -15.71
C TYR A 220 11.95 -5.54 -16.13
N THR A 221 12.98 -5.27 -16.94
CA THR A 221 13.27 -3.93 -17.43
C THR A 221 12.24 -3.49 -18.48
N GLU A 222 11.90 -4.39 -19.40
CA GLU A 222 10.94 -4.14 -20.47
C GLU A 222 9.53 -3.92 -19.92
N SER A 223 9.12 -4.65 -18.88
CA SER A 223 7.80 -4.49 -18.26
C SER A 223 7.60 -3.11 -17.62
N LEU A 224 8.66 -2.51 -17.06
CA LEU A 224 8.61 -1.20 -16.41
C LEU A 224 8.83 -0.02 -17.36
N THR A 225 9.50 -0.25 -18.49
CA THR A 225 9.77 0.78 -19.50
C THR A 225 8.53 1.56 -19.95
N PRO A 226 7.41 0.94 -20.37
CA PRO A 226 6.23 1.68 -20.82
C PRO A 226 5.55 2.49 -19.70
N VAL A 227 5.78 2.11 -18.44
CA VAL A 227 5.19 2.79 -17.28
C VAL A 227 5.88 4.13 -17.03
N PHE A 228 7.22 4.15 -17.08
CA PHE A 228 7.99 5.36 -16.79
C PHE A 228 8.18 6.26 -18.01
N GLN A 229 8.16 5.72 -19.24
CA GLN A 229 8.45 6.47 -20.46
C GLN A 229 7.62 7.76 -20.64
N PRO A 230 6.29 7.77 -20.38
CA PRO A 230 5.46 8.96 -20.57
C PRO A 230 5.83 10.14 -19.67
N VAL A 231 6.49 9.84 -18.55
CA VAL A 231 6.75 10.81 -17.46
C VAL A 231 8.22 11.15 -17.33
N LEU A 232 9.12 10.48 -18.07
CA LEU A 232 10.58 10.67 -18.01
C LEU A 232 11.02 12.14 -18.07
N LYS A 233 10.43 12.94 -18.97
CA LYS A 233 10.77 14.38 -19.11
C LYS A 233 10.28 15.24 -17.94
N THR A 234 9.20 14.82 -17.28
CA THR A 234 8.63 15.53 -16.13
C THR A 234 9.35 15.11 -14.84
N LEU A 235 9.82 13.86 -14.77
CA LEU A 235 10.55 13.28 -13.64
C LEU A 235 11.94 13.87 -13.42
N GLU A 236 12.57 14.46 -14.43
CA GLU A 236 13.84 15.21 -14.26
C GLU A 236 13.71 16.35 -13.24
N LYS A 237 12.50 16.92 -13.06
CA LYS A 237 12.24 17.97 -12.06
C LYS A 237 12.10 17.44 -10.64
N TYR A 238 11.75 16.17 -10.49
CA TYR A 238 11.53 15.48 -9.22
C TYR A 238 12.66 14.48 -8.92
N GLU A 239 13.74 14.55 -9.71
CA GLU A 239 14.90 13.68 -9.54
C GLU A 239 15.58 14.06 -8.22
N ARG A 240 15.44 13.17 -7.24
CA ARG A 240 16.00 13.42 -5.91
C ARG A 240 17.52 13.44 -5.97
N PRO A 241 18.18 14.39 -5.29
CA PRO A 241 19.62 14.40 -5.19
C PRO A 241 20.10 13.08 -4.54
N PRO A 242 21.27 12.55 -4.96
CA PRO A 242 21.81 11.34 -4.36
C PRO A 242 21.97 11.54 -2.85
N ALA A 243 21.69 10.49 -2.08
CA ALA A 243 21.88 10.51 -0.64
C ALA A 243 23.33 10.94 -0.33
N PRO A 244 23.54 11.81 0.68
CA PRO A 244 24.89 12.15 1.10
C PRO A 244 25.64 10.86 1.48
N PRO A 245 26.95 10.77 1.18
CA PRO A 245 27.74 9.61 1.56
C PRO A 245 27.63 9.40 3.07
N GLU A 246 27.41 8.15 3.48
CA GLU A 246 27.49 7.77 4.89
C GLU A 246 28.93 8.04 5.36
N ASP A 247 29.08 8.86 6.39
CA ASP A 247 30.38 9.13 7.01
C ASP A 247 30.86 7.83 7.68
N ASP A 248 31.89 7.19 7.11
CA ASP A 248 32.66 6.06 7.67
C ASP A 248 33.43 6.45 8.95
#